data_AF-A0A9W9TVI7-F1
#
_entry.id   AF-A0A9W9TVI7-F1
#
_cell.length_a   1.000
_cell.length_b   1.000
_cell.length_c   1.000
_cell.angle_alpha   90.00
_cell.angle_beta   90.00
_cell.angle_gamma   90.00
#
_symmetry.space_group_name_H-M   'P 1'
#
loop_
_entity.id
_entity.type
_entity.pdbx_description
1 polymer ?
#
loop_
_entity_poly.entity_id
_entity_poly.type
_entity_poly.pdbx_seq_one_letter_code
_entity_poly.pdbx_strand_id
1 'polypeptide(L)'
;MPPIRTESSHKLANQEGKILLALRDIKSGRILSIRAAARLYDLPETTLHSRAYGIQLRVDYRPTGYKLTQLEEVSLTEWILSMDICGAVSRPTTVREMVNILLAAREETSSIIGKNWSLIFINCCSELRICFLQRYDYQRVLNKDLKSIRQWFATV
;
A
#
# COMPACT_ATOMS: atom_id res chain seq x y z
N MET A 1 -14.10 2.98 3.67
CA MET A 1 -14.46 1.83 4.53
C MET A 1 -13.37 0.78 4.38
N PRO A 2 -12.80 0.24 5.47
CA PRO A 2 -11.85 -0.87 5.33
C PRO A 2 -12.60 -2.08 4.75
N PRO A 3 -11.95 -2.89 3.91
CA PRO A 3 -12.59 -4.07 3.32
C PRO A 3 -13.02 -5.03 4.42
N ILE A 4 -14.18 -5.66 4.24
CA ILE A 4 -14.68 -6.74 5.11
C ILE A 4 -13.58 -7.81 5.18
N ARG A 5 -13.00 -7.96 6.37
CA ARG A 5 -11.94 -8.94 6.59
C ARG A 5 -12.58 -10.33 6.53
N THR A 6 -11.94 -11.25 5.82
CA THR A 6 -12.34 -12.67 5.83
C THR A 6 -12.24 -13.22 7.27
N GLU A 7 -13.01 -14.24 7.62
CA GLU A 7 -12.99 -14.85 8.96
C GLU A 7 -11.57 -15.22 9.42
N SER A 8 -10.71 -15.65 8.48
CA SER A 8 -9.30 -15.94 8.73
C SER A 8 -8.48 -14.71 9.14
N SER A 9 -8.77 -13.53 8.58
CA SER A 9 -8.11 -12.28 8.92
C SER A 9 -8.55 -11.75 10.29
N HIS A 10 -9.83 -11.89 10.64
CA HIS A 10 -10.34 -11.56 11.98
C HIS A 10 -9.69 -12.45 13.06
N LYS A 11 -9.54 -13.76 12.79
CA LYS A 11 -8.88 -14.70 13.70
C LYS A 11 -7.41 -14.33 13.95
N LEU A 12 -6.67 -13.93 12.91
CA LEU A 12 -5.28 -13.47 13.03
C LEU A 12 -5.17 -12.16 13.81
N ALA A 13 -6.04 -11.18 13.55
CA ALA A 13 -6.05 -9.92 14.28
C ALA A 13 -6.33 -10.12 15.79
N ASN A 14 -7.27 -11.01 16.12
CA ASN A 14 -7.57 -11.35 17.51
C ASN A 14 -6.38 -12.05 18.19
N GLN A 15 -5.68 -12.94 17.47
CA GLN A 15 -4.49 -13.62 17.97
C GLN A 15 -3.34 -12.63 18.25
N GLU A 16 -3.09 -11.69 17.35
CA GLU A 16 -2.06 -10.65 17.55
C GLU A 16 -2.40 -9.70 18.69
N GLY A 17 -3.67 -9.34 18.86
CA GLY A 17 -4.12 -8.57 20.02
C GLY A 17 -3.80 -9.27 21.36
N LYS A 18 -4.05 -10.58 21.44
CA LYS A 18 -3.68 -11.40 22.62
C LYS A 18 -2.17 -11.43 22.86
N ILE A 19 -1.38 -11.57 21.80
CA ILE A 19 0.09 -11.57 21.89
C ILE A 19 0.60 -10.24 22.46
N LEU A 20 0.07 -9.11 21.98
CA LEU A 20 0.46 -7.78 22.46
C LEU A 20 0.11 -7.57 23.94
N LEU A 21 -1.06 -8.05 24.37
CA LEU A 21 -1.48 -8.07 25.78
C LEU A 21 -0.52 -8.91 26.63
N ALA A 22 -0.21 -10.13 26.18
CA ALA A 22 0.70 -11.02 26.89
C ALA A 22 2.11 -10.42 27.03
N LEU A 23 2.64 -9.81 25.97
CA LEU A 23 3.94 -9.12 26.01
C LEU A 23 3.93 -7.90 26.93
N ARG A 24 2.83 -7.13 26.96
CA ARG A 24 2.66 -6.00 27.88
C ARG A 24 2.66 -6.48 29.33
N ASP A 25 1.93 -7.55 29.64
CA ASP A 25 1.84 -8.08 30.99
C ASP A 25 3.18 -8.68 31.47
N ILE A 26 3.94 -9.33 30.58
CA ILE A 26 5.33 -9.75 30.86
C ILE A 26 6.22 -8.53 31.15
N LYS A 27 6.17 -7.49 30.31
CA LYS A 27 6.97 -6.26 30.50
C LYS A 27 6.62 -5.53 31.80
N SER A 28 5.35 -5.55 32.19
CA SER A 28 4.87 -4.93 33.43
C SER A 28 5.20 -5.73 34.70
N GLY A 29 5.79 -6.94 34.57
CA GLY A 29 6.11 -7.81 35.69
C GLY A 29 4.91 -8.54 36.32
N ARG A 30 3.70 -8.40 35.76
CA ARG A 30 2.51 -9.15 36.19
C ARG A 30 2.67 -10.64 35.99
N ILE A 31 3.38 -11.03 34.92
CA ILE A 31 3.66 -12.41 34.58
C ILE A 31 5.16 -12.57 34.43
N LEU A 32 5.75 -13.46 35.23
CA LEU A 32 7.20 -13.64 35.30
C LEU A 32 7.77 -14.54 34.19
N SER A 33 6.93 -15.30 33.48
CA SER A 33 7.40 -16.23 32.45
C SER A 33 6.56 -16.21 31.17
N ILE A 34 7.24 -16.37 30.04
CA ILE A 34 6.61 -16.53 28.72
C ILE A 34 5.66 -17.74 28.71
N ARG A 35 6.04 -18.84 29.37
CA ARG A 35 5.18 -20.04 29.52
C ARG A 35 3.88 -19.76 30.25
N ALA A 36 3.94 -19.05 31.37
CA ALA A 36 2.74 -18.72 32.13
C ALA A 36 1.82 -17.79 31.32
N ALA A 37 2.40 -16.81 30.62
CA ALA A 37 1.64 -15.92 29.74
C ALA A 37 0.98 -16.70 28.59
N ALA A 38 1.71 -17.62 27.94
CA ALA A 38 1.16 -18.44 26.87
C ALA A 38 -0.04 -19.28 27.32
N ARG A 39 0.01 -19.86 28.52
CA ARG A 39 -1.13 -20.61 29.10
C ARG A 39 -2.30 -19.70 29.49
N LEU A 40 -2.02 -18.52 30.03
CA LEU A 40 -3.08 -17.58 30.48
C LEU A 40 -3.88 -17.03 29.30
N TYR A 41 -3.22 -16.75 28.17
CA TYR A 41 -3.84 -16.15 26.99
C TYR A 41 -4.25 -17.16 25.91
N ASP A 42 -4.11 -18.46 26.18
CA ASP A 42 -4.32 -19.56 25.21
C ASP A 42 -3.54 -19.35 23.90
N LEU A 43 -2.24 -19.11 24.02
CA LEU A 43 -1.33 -18.89 22.90
C LEU A 43 -0.32 -20.03 22.75
N PRO A 44 0.12 -20.35 21.52
CA PRO A 44 1.25 -21.24 21.32
C PRO A 44 2.52 -20.60 21.90
N GLU A 45 3.22 -21.32 22.79
CA GLU A 45 4.44 -20.84 23.45
C GLU A 45 5.50 -20.38 22.43
N THR A 46 5.67 -21.14 21.34
CA THR A 46 6.61 -20.82 20.25
C THR A 46 6.31 -19.47 19.62
N THR A 47 5.04 -19.15 19.37
CA THR A 47 4.65 -17.87 18.76
C THR A 47 4.91 -16.69 19.68
N LEU A 48 4.59 -16.81 20.97
CA LEU A 48 4.84 -15.78 21.96
C LEU A 48 6.34 -15.57 22.15
N HIS A 49 7.11 -16.66 22.21
CA HIS A 49 8.56 -16.63 22.29
C HIS A 49 9.17 -15.91 21.07
N SER A 50 8.82 -16.29 19.85
CA SER A 50 9.26 -15.60 18.62
C SER A 50 8.95 -14.11 18.65
N ARG A 51 7.75 -13.73 19.10
CA ARG A 51 7.32 -12.33 19.22
C ARG A 51 8.09 -11.57 20.30
N ALA A 52 8.41 -12.21 21.43
CA ALA A 52 9.23 -11.63 22.49
C ALA A 52 10.67 -11.34 22.01
N TYR A 53 11.21 -12.19 21.13
CA TYR A 53 12.49 -11.98 20.45
C TYR A 53 12.45 -10.94 19.32
N GLY A 54 11.30 -10.31 19.07
CA GLY A 54 11.15 -9.23 18.10
C GLY A 54 10.77 -9.67 16.69
N ILE A 55 10.43 -10.94 16.46
CA ILE A 55 9.90 -11.39 15.17
C ILE A 55 8.52 -10.73 14.97
N GLN A 56 8.40 -9.92 13.92
CA GLN A 56 7.16 -9.20 13.57
C GLN A 56 6.16 -10.10 12.84
N LEU A 57 4.90 -9.67 12.79
CA LEU A 57 3.87 -10.34 12.02
C LEU A 57 4.21 -10.27 10.53
N ARG A 58 3.91 -11.34 9.80
CA ARG A 58 4.18 -11.41 8.35
C ARG A 58 3.47 -10.30 7.55
N VAL A 59 2.31 -9.84 8.04
CA VAL A 59 1.55 -8.73 7.46
C VAL A 59 2.29 -7.39 7.62
N ASP A 60 3.02 -7.24 8.72
CA ASP A 60 3.82 -6.04 9.00
C ASP A 60 5.22 -6.15 8.38
N TYR A 61 5.69 -7.37 8.12
CA TYR A 61 6.97 -7.64 7.49
C TYR A 61 6.93 -7.26 6.01
N ARG A 62 7.93 -6.50 5.55
CA ARG A 62 8.12 -6.18 4.14
C ARG A 62 8.73 -7.38 3.40
N PRO A 63 8.05 -8.00 2.41
CA PRO A 63 8.63 -9.07 1.61
C PRO A 63 9.99 -8.72 1.02
N THR A 64 10.92 -9.68 0.98
CA THR A 64 12.19 -9.52 0.26
C THR A 64 11.91 -9.44 -1.24
N GLY A 65 12.31 -8.35 -1.91
CA GLY A 65 12.16 -8.19 -3.37
C GLY A 65 11.53 -6.87 -3.86
N TYR A 66 11.23 -5.92 -2.97
CA TYR A 66 10.86 -4.57 -3.41
C TYR A 66 12.07 -3.86 -4.01
N LYS A 67 11.87 -3.28 -5.20
CA LYS A 67 12.89 -2.48 -5.89
C LYS A 67 12.96 -1.03 -5.39
N LEU A 68 11.89 -0.55 -4.77
CA LEU A 68 11.81 0.80 -4.22
C LEU A 68 11.92 0.77 -2.70
N THR A 69 12.30 1.90 -2.12
CA THR A 69 12.16 2.16 -0.68
C THR A 69 10.75 2.64 -0.36
N GLN A 70 10.38 2.53 0.91
CA GLN A 70 9.05 2.96 1.36
C GLN A 70 8.79 4.45 1.11
N LEU A 71 9.81 5.29 1.26
CA LEU A 71 9.71 6.72 0.95
C LEU A 71 9.45 6.95 -0.54
N GLU A 72 10.15 6.24 -1.41
CA GLU A 72 9.92 6.35 -2.86
C GLU A 72 8.54 5.86 -3.27
N GLU A 73 8.05 4.78 -2.67
CA GLU A 73 6.69 4.29 -2.92
C GLU A 73 5.65 5.32 -2.51
N VAL A 74 5.80 5.94 -1.33
CA VAL A 74 4.91 7.01 -0.85
C VAL A 74 4.96 8.22 -1.79
N SER A 75 6.15 8.74 -2.10
CA SER A 75 6.29 9.87 -3.04
C SER A 75 5.72 9.56 -4.42
N LEU A 76 5.87 8.32 -4.89
CA LEU A 76 5.32 7.89 -6.18
C LEU A 76 3.79 7.78 -6.12
N THR A 77 3.22 7.28 -5.03
CA THR A 77 1.75 7.29 -4.83
C THR A 77 1.19 8.71 -4.81
N GLU A 78 1.82 9.62 -4.07
CA GLU A 78 1.41 11.03 -4.00
C GLU A 78 1.50 11.70 -5.38
N TRP A 79 2.57 11.44 -6.12
CA TRP A 79 2.74 11.95 -7.47
C TRP A 79 1.63 11.46 -8.41
N ILE A 80 1.29 10.16 -8.39
CA ILE A 80 0.18 9.62 -9.20
C ILE A 80 -1.16 10.24 -8.81
N LEU A 81 -1.44 10.40 -7.52
CA LEU A 81 -2.66 11.05 -7.03
C LEU A 81 -2.74 12.51 -7.48
N SER A 82 -1.61 13.23 -7.44
CA SER A 82 -1.55 14.63 -7.92
C SER A 82 -1.83 14.73 -9.42
N MET A 83 -1.36 13.76 -10.21
CA MET A 83 -1.63 13.66 -11.64
C MET A 83 -3.12 13.44 -11.93
N ASP A 84 -3.77 12.58 -11.13
CA ASP A 84 -5.20 12.30 -11.24
C ASP A 84 -6.06 13.52 -10.92
N ILE A 85 -5.71 14.26 -9.85
CA ILE A 85 -6.37 15.53 -9.48
C ILE A 85 -6.23 16.57 -10.60
N CYS A 86 -5.06 16.64 -11.23
CA CYS A 86 -4.81 17.52 -12.37
C CYS A 86 -5.53 17.07 -13.66
N GLY A 87 -6.25 15.93 -13.65
CA GLY A 87 -6.96 15.40 -14.80
C GLY A 87 -6.05 14.78 -15.86
N ALA A 88 -4.79 14.52 -15.52
CA ALA A 88 -3.82 13.87 -16.40
C ALA A 88 -3.88 12.34 -16.20
N VAL A 89 -4.12 11.61 -17.29
CA VAL A 89 -4.17 10.15 -17.25
C VAL A 89 -2.77 9.62 -16.96
N SER A 90 -2.54 9.16 -15.73
CA SER A 90 -1.35 8.37 -15.43
C SER A 90 -1.47 7.06 -16.20
N ARG A 91 -0.62 6.83 -17.20
CA ARG A 91 -0.53 5.53 -17.87
C ARG A 91 0.45 4.65 -17.09
N PRO A 92 0.25 3.32 -17.02
CA PRO A 92 1.21 2.42 -16.37
C PRO A 92 2.61 2.50 -16.99
N THR A 93 2.74 2.97 -18.23
CA THR A 93 4.01 3.26 -18.91
C THR A 93 4.71 4.47 -18.29
N THR A 94 3.99 5.58 -18.10
CA THR A 94 4.51 6.81 -17.48
C THR A 94 4.94 6.57 -16.04
N VAL A 95 4.17 5.76 -15.29
CA VAL A 95 4.58 5.33 -13.94
C VAL A 95 5.90 4.57 -13.98
N ARG A 96 6.08 3.64 -14.94
CA ARG A 96 7.36 2.93 -15.07
C ARG A 96 8.51 3.88 -15.39
N GLU A 97 8.31 4.81 -16.32
CA GLU A 97 9.34 5.79 -16.70
C GLU A 97 9.78 6.62 -15.49
N MET A 98 8.84 7.10 -14.69
CA MET A 98 9.14 7.82 -13.45
C MET A 98 9.97 6.96 -12.49
N VAL A 99 9.61 5.68 -12.32
CA VAL A 99 10.36 4.80 -11.42
C VAL A 99 11.78 4.55 -11.95
N ASN A 100 11.94 4.38 -13.26
CA ASN A 100 13.26 4.24 -13.86
C ASN A 100 14.11 5.50 -13.66
N ILE A 101 13.51 6.69 -13.67
CA ILE A 101 14.20 7.96 -13.34
C ILE A 101 14.66 7.97 -11.88
N LEU A 102 13.79 7.55 -10.94
CA LEU A 102 14.15 7.45 -9.52
C LEU A 102 15.29 6.45 -9.28
N LEU A 103 15.26 5.29 -9.93
CA LEU A 103 16.33 4.29 -9.84
C LEU A 103 17.63 4.79 -10.48
N ALA A 104 17.55 5.49 -11.61
CA ALA A 104 18.72 6.07 -12.27
C ALA A 104 19.39 7.13 -11.38
N ALA A 105 18.60 7.94 -10.67
CA ALA A 105 19.12 8.94 -9.73
C ALA A 105 19.83 8.33 -8.51
N ARG A 106 19.57 7.06 -8.19
CA ARG A 106 20.24 6.32 -7.11
C ARG A 106 21.57 5.67 -7.49
N GLU A 107 22.00 5.81 -8.75
CA GLU A 107 23.17 5.09 -9.29
C GLU A 107 23.03 3.55 -9.22
N GLU A 108 21.82 3.02 -8.98
CA GLU A 108 21.52 1.60 -9.05
C GLU A 108 21.34 1.19 -10.52
N THR A 109 22.46 1.04 -11.20
CA THR A 109 22.59 0.87 -12.67
C THR A 109 21.99 -0.41 -13.27
N SER A 110 21.36 -1.30 -12.49
CA SER A 110 21.22 -2.71 -12.92
C SER A 110 19.83 -3.34 -12.90
N SER A 111 18.74 -2.62 -12.60
CA SER A 111 17.42 -3.27 -12.55
C SER A 111 16.34 -2.53 -13.32
N ILE A 112 16.32 -2.71 -14.64
CA ILE A 112 15.16 -2.35 -15.47
C ILE A 112 13.92 -2.98 -14.84
N ILE A 113 12.91 -2.15 -14.62
CA ILE A 113 11.64 -2.58 -14.05
C ILE A 113 10.88 -3.41 -15.08
N GLY A 114 10.39 -4.58 -14.66
CA GLY A 114 9.66 -5.49 -15.55
C GLY A 114 8.37 -4.88 -16.10
N LYS A 115 7.93 -5.39 -17.25
CA LYS A 115 6.75 -4.86 -17.98
C LYS A 115 5.44 -4.89 -17.19
N ASN A 116 5.33 -5.73 -16.17
CA ASN A 116 4.11 -5.84 -15.37
C ASN A 116 4.21 -5.16 -14.00
N TRP A 117 5.38 -4.64 -13.62
CA TRP A 117 5.59 -4.10 -12.29
C TRP A 117 4.65 -2.94 -11.97
N SER A 118 4.45 -2.00 -12.91
CA SER A 118 3.54 -0.88 -12.70
C SER A 118 2.09 -1.31 -12.52
N LEU A 119 1.64 -2.32 -13.27
CA LEU A 119 0.30 -2.89 -13.10
C LEU A 119 0.15 -3.59 -11.74
N ILE A 120 1.16 -4.36 -11.32
CA ILE A 120 1.17 -5.02 -10.01
C ILE A 120 1.13 -3.97 -8.89
N PHE A 121 1.96 -2.93 -9.00
CA PHE A 121 2.01 -1.82 -8.04
C PHE A 121 0.65 -1.12 -7.90
N ILE A 122 0.03 -0.74 -9.03
CA ILE A 122 -1.30 -0.11 -9.05
C ILE A 122 -2.37 -1.03 -8.42
N ASN A 123 -2.31 -2.33 -8.69
CA ASN A 123 -3.27 -3.30 -8.12
C ASN A 123 -3.09 -3.53 -6.62
N CYS A 124 -1.85 -3.41 -6.12
CA CYS A 124 -1.54 -3.53 -4.70
C CYS A 124 -1.98 -2.28 -3.90
N CYS A 125 -1.95 -1.10 -4.52
CA CYS A 125 -2.34 0.16 -3.89
C CYS A 125 -3.82 0.46 -4.13
N SER A 126 -4.68 0.23 -3.12
CA SER A 126 -6.13 0.44 -3.24
C SER A 126 -6.53 1.86 -3.64
N GLU A 127 -5.75 2.86 -3.24
CA GLU A 127 -5.95 4.28 -3.57
C GLU A 127 -5.74 4.54 -5.07
N LEU A 128 -4.63 4.04 -5.61
CA LEU A 128 -4.32 4.17 -7.04
C LEU A 128 -5.32 3.41 -7.90
N ARG A 129 -5.81 2.27 -7.42
CA ARG A 129 -6.77 1.45 -8.16
C ARG A 129 -8.02 2.25 -8.57
N ILE A 130 -8.44 3.23 -7.77
CA ILE A 130 -9.58 4.10 -8.08
C ILE A 130 -9.25 5.03 -9.26
N CYS A 131 -8.08 5.67 -9.23
CA CYS A 131 -7.61 6.58 -10.30
C CYS A 131 -7.56 5.89 -11.66
N PHE A 132 -7.05 4.65 -11.72
CA PHE A 132 -6.91 3.92 -12.98
C PHE A 132 -8.20 3.25 -13.48
N LEU A 133 -9.18 3.00 -12.61
CA LEU A 133 -10.47 2.43 -12.98
C LEU A 133 -11.48 3.49 -13.43
N GLN A 134 -11.28 4.76 -13.08
CA GLN A 134 -12.09 5.83 -13.61
C GLN A 134 -11.84 5.96 -15.11
N ARG A 135 -12.81 5.49 -15.90
CA ARG A 135 -12.83 5.73 -17.34
C ARG A 135 -12.99 7.23 -17.54
N TYR A 136 -12.03 7.80 -18.24
CA TYR A 136 -12.15 9.17 -18.70
C TYR A 136 -13.31 9.25 -19.70
N ASP A 137 -14.34 10.03 -19.38
CA ASP A 137 -15.44 10.32 -20.30
C ASP A 137 -14.88 11.11 -21.48
N TYR A 138 -14.43 10.40 -22.53
CA TYR A 138 -13.90 10.99 -23.77
C TYR A 138 -14.83 12.08 -24.34
N GLN A 139 -16.15 11.90 -24.17
CA GLN A 139 -17.17 12.87 -24.53
C GLN A 139 -17.03 14.21 -23.79
N ARG A 140 -16.65 14.21 -22.50
CA ARG A 140 -16.39 15.46 -21.75
C ARG A 140 -15.13 16.18 -22.22
N VAL A 141 -14.19 15.47 -22.84
CA VAL A 141 -12.95 16.03 -23.40
C VAL A 141 -13.24 16.76 -24.69
N LEU A 142 -13.95 16.11 -25.60
CA LEU A 142 -14.42 16.70 -26.85
C LEU A 142 -15.27 17.94 -26.59
N ASN A 143 -16.11 17.91 -25.56
CA ASN A 143 -16.95 19.05 -25.19
C ASN A 143 -16.17 20.20 -24.52
N LYS A 144 -14.89 20.01 -24.17
CA LYS A 144 -13.98 21.08 -23.70
C LYS A 144 -13.23 21.77 -24.84
N ASP A 145 -13.52 21.44 -26.10
CA ASP A 145 -12.95 22.15 -27.24
C ASP A 145 -13.25 23.64 -27.16
N LEU A 146 -12.21 24.46 -27.31
CA LEU A 146 -12.31 25.92 -27.22
C LEU A 146 -13.36 26.50 -28.18
N LYS A 147 -13.57 25.85 -29.33
CA LYS A 147 -14.64 26.23 -30.27
C LYS A 147 -16.02 26.00 -29.67
N SER A 148 -16.26 24.81 -29.13
CA SER A 148 -17.54 24.43 -28.51
C SER A 148 -17.88 25.31 -27.32
N ILE A 149 -16.90 25.65 -26.47
CA ILE A 149 -17.08 26.55 -25.33
C ILE A 149 -17.39 27.98 -25.80
N ARG A 150 -16.62 28.52 -26.76
CA ARG A 150 -16.87 29.87 -27.30
C ARG A 150 -18.24 29.99 -27.95
N GLN A 151 -18.69 28.95 -28.64
CA GLN A 151 -19.98 28.93 -29.31
C GLN A 151 -21.14 28.93 -28.31
N TRP A 152 -21.00 28.24 -27.17
CA TRP A 152 -21.98 28.27 -26.08
C TRP A 152 -22.08 29.64 -25.40
N PHE A 153 -20.94 30.31 -25.15
CA PHE A 153 -20.94 31.67 -24.58
C PHE A 153 -21.47 32.73 -25.56
N ALA A 154 -21.45 32.47 -26.86
CA ALA A 154 -22.02 33.37 -27.87
C ALA A 154 -23.55 33.23 -28.01
N THR A 155 -24.14 32.17 -27.45
CA THR A 155 -25.60 31.93 -27.48
C THR A 155 -26.33 32.36 -26.21
N VAL A 156 -25.60 32.84 -25.18
CA VAL A 156 -26.13 33.46 -23.96
C VAL A 156 -26.08 34.97 -24.10
#